data_AF-A0AAW0WA74-F1
#
_entry.id   AF-A0AAW0WA74-F1
#
_cell.length_a   1.000
_cell.length_b   1.000
_cell.length_c   1.000
_cell.angle_alpha   90.00
_cell.angle_beta   90.00
_cell.angle_gamma   90.00
#
_symmetry.space_group_name_H-M   'P 1'
#
loop_
_entity.id
_entity.type
_entity.pdbx_description
1 polymer ?
#
loop_
_entity_poly.entity_id
_entity_poly.type
_entity_poly.pdbx_seq_one_letter_code
_entity_poly.pdbx_strand_id
1 'polypeptide(L)'
;KDFQYYDGVPFVTQCPILGGSFRYNFVTTNSGTHWWHSHSGLHRGSGVFGAFVVREVMDPMAWSYDVDLPEHVIVMNDWIHVSTIDKFLNRFHYIGDGHVENILINGKARIFEAQV
;
A
#
# COMPACT_ATOMS: atom_id res chain seq x y z
N LYS A 1 0.49 0.50 -23.61
CA LYS A 1 0.49 1.93 -24.02
C LYS A 1 -0.97 2.36 -23.97
N ASP A 2 -1.31 3.61 -23.63
CA ASP A 2 -2.68 4.20 -23.69
C ASP A 2 -3.43 4.36 -22.36
N PHE A 3 -2.84 3.95 -21.22
CA PHE A 3 -3.46 4.12 -19.89
C PHE A 3 -2.64 5.00 -18.92
N GLN A 4 -1.67 5.76 -19.42
CA GLN A 4 -0.72 6.51 -18.57
C GLN A 4 -1.40 7.51 -17.62
N TYR A 5 -2.55 8.07 -18.01
CA TYR A 5 -3.30 9.02 -17.18
C TYR A 5 -4.08 8.34 -16.01
N TYR A 6 -4.06 7.01 -15.94
CA TYR A 6 -4.58 6.22 -14.82
C TYR A 6 -3.48 5.73 -13.86
N ASP A 7 -2.24 6.17 -14.05
CA ASP A 7 -1.10 5.75 -13.22
C ASP A 7 -1.16 6.32 -11.79
N GLY A 8 -1.91 7.42 -11.56
CA GLY A 8 -2.25 7.85 -10.19
C GLY A 8 -1.31 8.86 -9.54
N VAL A 9 -0.19 9.23 -10.18
CA VAL A 9 0.83 10.14 -9.62
C VAL A 9 0.40 11.60 -9.81
N PRO A 10 0.07 12.34 -8.72
CA PRO A 10 -0.34 13.72 -8.83
C PRO A 10 0.75 14.59 -9.47
N PHE A 11 0.33 15.49 -10.35
CA PHE A 11 1.19 16.44 -11.07
C PHE A 11 2.20 15.80 -12.05
N VAL A 12 2.13 14.47 -12.25
CA VAL A 12 2.89 13.74 -13.27
C VAL A 12 1.94 13.12 -14.28
N THR A 13 1.01 12.27 -13.81
CA THR A 13 0.08 11.54 -14.67
C THR A 13 -1.36 11.99 -14.54
N GLN A 14 -1.72 12.65 -13.43
CA GLN A 14 -3.05 13.26 -13.23
C GLN A 14 -3.05 14.40 -12.20
N CYS A 15 -4.16 15.15 -12.11
CA CYS A 15 -4.42 16.02 -10.97
C CYS A 15 -4.93 15.20 -9.76
N PRO A 16 -4.71 15.67 -8.50
CA PRO A 16 -5.34 15.08 -7.33
C PRO A 16 -6.87 15.11 -7.43
N ILE A 17 -7.52 14.12 -6.83
CA ILE A 17 -8.98 14.07 -6.68
C ILE A 17 -9.36 14.90 -5.44
N LEU A 18 -9.81 16.14 -5.64
CA LEU A 18 -10.08 17.12 -4.58
C LEU A 18 -11.53 17.08 -4.04
N GLY A 19 -12.23 15.98 -4.30
CA GLY A 19 -13.65 15.79 -4.02
C GLY A 19 -14.34 15.00 -5.15
N GLY A 20 -15.44 14.32 -4.83
CA GLY A 20 -16.15 13.46 -5.80
C GLY A 20 -15.44 12.13 -6.06
N SER A 21 -15.66 11.56 -7.25
CA SER A 21 -15.14 10.24 -7.65
C SER A 21 -14.45 10.30 -9.01
N PHE A 22 -13.37 9.54 -9.16
CA PHE A 22 -12.70 9.32 -10.42
C PHE A 22 -12.58 7.82 -10.67
N ARG A 23 -12.90 7.36 -11.89
CA ARG A 23 -12.81 5.95 -12.26
C ARG A 23 -11.50 5.68 -12.99
N TYR A 24 -10.62 4.92 -12.35
CA TYR A 24 -9.48 4.31 -13.02
C TYR A 24 -9.96 3.19 -13.94
N ASN A 25 -9.63 3.26 -15.24
CA ASN A 25 -10.09 2.29 -16.24
C ASN A 25 -8.96 1.86 -17.17
N PHE A 26 -8.21 0.84 -16.75
CA PHE A 26 -7.06 0.32 -17.47
C PHE A 26 -7.13 -1.19 -17.60
N VAL A 27 -6.38 -1.73 -18.56
CA VAL A 27 -6.25 -3.18 -18.77
C VAL A 27 -4.93 -3.65 -18.17
N THR A 28 -4.98 -4.67 -17.31
CA THR A 28 -3.78 -5.31 -16.76
C THR A 28 -3.23 -6.32 -17.75
N THR A 29 -1.94 -6.20 -18.09
CA THR A 29 -1.25 -7.14 -18.99
C THR A 29 -0.25 -8.02 -18.27
N ASN A 30 0.12 -7.66 -17.04
CA ASN A 30 1.05 -8.39 -16.20
C ASN A 30 0.31 -9.07 -15.05
N SER A 31 0.34 -10.40 -15.05
CA SER A 31 -0.15 -11.20 -13.93
C SER A 31 0.77 -11.13 -12.73
N GLY A 32 0.28 -11.63 -11.60
CA GLY A 32 1.03 -11.75 -10.35
C GLY A 32 0.49 -10.89 -9.22
N THR A 33 1.30 -10.80 -8.17
CA THR A 33 0.98 -10.05 -6.95
C THR A 33 1.49 -8.62 -7.06
N HIS A 34 0.57 -7.66 -7.03
CA HIS A 34 0.85 -6.23 -6.97
C HIS A 34 0.15 -5.62 -5.75
N TRP A 35 0.18 -4.30 -5.67
CA TRP A 35 -0.48 -3.52 -4.64
C TRP A 35 -0.78 -2.13 -5.18
N TRP A 36 -1.76 -1.46 -4.60
CA TRP A 36 -2.11 -0.08 -4.92
C TRP A 36 -1.86 0.78 -3.68
N HIS A 37 -1.56 2.06 -3.88
CA HIS A 37 -1.47 3.03 -2.80
C HIS A 37 -1.77 4.45 -3.28
N SER A 38 -2.09 5.34 -2.34
CA SER A 38 -2.16 6.76 -2.66
C SER A 38 -0.77 7.32 -2.99
N HIS A 39 -0.67 8.05 -4.10
CA HIS A 39 0.51 8.85 -4.46
C HIS A 39 0.41 10.31 -3.98
N SER A 40 -0.64 10.66 -3.25
CA SER A 40 -0.85 12.02 -2.74
C SER A 40 -0.24 12.17 -1.35
N GLY A 41 0.71 13.10 -1.22
CA GLY A 41 1.30 13.47 0.07
C GLY A 41 1.81 12.25 0.86
N LEU A 42 1.43 12.17 2.13
CA LEU A 42 1.82 11.09 3.04
C LEU A 42 0.70 10.05 3.27
N HIS A 43 -0.33 10.03 2.41
CA HIS A 43 -1.51 9.19 2.60
C HIS A 43 -1.21 7.70 2.63
N ARG A 44 -0.20 7.22 1.88
CA ARG A 44 0.25 5.82 1.95
C ARG A 44 0.61 5.42 3.38
N GLY A 45 1.44 6.21 4.05
CA GLY A 45 1.85 5.95 5.44
C GLY A 45 0.69 6.08 6.43
N SER A 46 -0.32 6.87 6.08
CA SER A 46 -1.57 6.98 6.85
C SER A 46 -2.57 5.84 6.61
N GLY A 47 -2.21 4.81 5.84
CA GLY A 47 -3.06 3.62 5.64
C GLY A 47 -3.75 3.50 4.28
N VAL A 48 -3.52 4.40 3.33
CA VAL A 48 -4.19 4.37 2.01
C VAL A 48 -3.41 3.49 1.03
N PHE A 49 -3.57 2.18 1.17
CA PHE A 49 -2.98 1.16 0.29
C PHE A 49 -3.75 -0.18 0.39
N GLY A 50 -3.44 -1.12 -0.48
CA GLY A 50 -3.97 -2.48 -0.41
C GLY A 50 -3.36 -3.42 -1.44
N ALA A 51 -3.56 -4.73 -1.26
CA ALA A 51 -3.13 -5.73 -2.22
C ALA A 51 -3.92 -5.63 -3.54
N PHE A 52 -3.28 -5.96 -4.65
CA PHE A 52 -3.88 -6.03 -5.98
C PHE A 52 -3.33 -7.25 -6.71
N VAL A 53 -4.12 -8.33 -6.79
CA VAL A 53 -3.67 -9.59 -7.38
C VAL A 53 -4.31 -9.76 -8.75
N VAL A 54 -3.49 -9.90 -9.79
CA VAL A 54 -3.92 -10.19 -11.16
C VAL A 54 -3.67 -11.66 -11.43
N ARG A 55 -4.72 -12.47 -11.39
CA ARG A 55 -4.64 -13.92 -11.65
C ARG A 55 -4.61 -14.20 -13.14
N GLU A 56 -3.83 -15.20 -13.52
CA GLU A 56 -3.84 -15.77 -14.86
C GLU A 56 -4.85 -16.92 -14.95
N VAL A 57 -5.50 -17.05 -16.10
CA VAL A 57 -6.40 -18.17 -16.36
C VAL A 57 -5.61 -19.48 -16.47
N MET A 58 -4.39 -19.41 -16.99
CA MET A 58 -3.47 -20.55 -17.12
C MET A 58 -2.17 -20.23 -16.39
N ASP A 59 -2.17 -20.37 -15.07
CA ASP A 59 -0.98 -20.15 -14.25
C ASP A 59 0.06 -21.27 -14.50
N PRO A 60 1.27 -20.94 -15.01
CA PRO A 60 2.35 -21.91 -15.22
C PRO A 60 2.83 -22.62 -13.95
N MET A 61 2.53 -22.05 -12.78
CA MET A 61 2.92 -22.53 -11.47
C MET A 61 1.79 -23.25 -10.72
N ALA A 62 0.63 -23.45 -11.36
CA ALA A 62 -0.53 -24.13 -10.78
C ALA A 62 -0.25 -25.55 -10.26
N TRP A 63 0.81 -26.21 -10.74
CA TRP A 63 1.22 -27.53 -10.26
C TRP A 63 1.89 -27.51 -8.87
N SER A 64 2.28 -26.33 -8.37
CA SER A 64 3.06 -26.18 -7.13
C SER A 64 2.22 -25.87 -5.89
N TYR A 65 0.92 -25.68 -6.05
CA TYR A 65 0.01 -25.34 -4.95
C TYR A 65 -1.37 -25.97 -5.16
N ASP A 66 -2.12 -26.17 -4.07
CA ASP A 66 -3.46 -26.75 -4.14
C ASP A 66 -4.54 -25.69 -4.44
N VAL A 67 -4.48 -24.54 -3.77
CA VAL A 67 -5.49 -23.48 -3.87
C VAL A 67 -4.86 -22.08 -3.72
N ASP A 68 -5.24 -21.16 -4.60
CA ASP A 68 -4.98 -19.72 -4.47
C ASP A 68 -6.29 -18.99 -4.09
N LEU A 69 -6.41 -18.62 -2.82
CA LEU A 69 -7.56 -17.91 -2.26
C LEU A 69 -7.17 -16.49 -1.82
N PRO A 70 -8.12 -15.53 -1.80
CA PRO A 70 -7.88 -14.18 -1.25
C PRO A 70 -7.30 -14.18 0.18
N GLU A 71 -7.62 -15.18 0.99
CA GLU A 71 -7.13 -15.33 2.37
C GLU A 71 -5.64 -15.68 2.45
N HIS A 72 -5.03 -16.16 1.35
CA HIS A 72 -3.59 -16.45 1.28
C HIS A 72 -2.75 -15.18 1.06
N VAL A 73 -3.39 -14.02 0.82
CA VAL A 73 -2.68 -12.75 0.70
C VAL A 73 -2.20 -12.28 2.07
N ILE A 74 -0.90 -12.04 2.19
CA ILE A 74 -0.26 -11.45 3.36
C ILE A 74 0.19 -10.04 3.01
N VAL A 75 -0.38 -9.05 3.70
CA VAL A 75 0.02 -7.63 3.63
C VAL A 75 0.79 -7.30 4.90
N MET A 76 2.01 -6.81 4.73
CA MET A 76 2.83 -6.29 5.82
C MET A 76 2.94 -4.77 5.67
N ASN A 77 2.68 -4.03 6.74
CA ASN A 77 2.88 -2.58 6.75
C ASN A 77 3.52 -2.11 8.05
N ASP A 78 4.34 -1.08 7.94
CA ASP A 78 4.75 -0.27 9.06
C ASP A 78 3.56 0.48 9.65
N TRP A 79 3.56 0.63 10.97
CA TRP A 79 2.52 1.35 11.68
C TRP A 79 3.13 2.24 12.75
N ILE A 80 2.61 3.46 12.79
CA ILE A 80 3.07 4.55 13.65
C ILE A 80 1.91 5.03 14.51
N HIS A 81 2.23 5.48 15.72
CA HIS A 81 1.22 5.92 16.71
C HIS A 81 1.00 7.43 16.74
N VAL A 82 1.60 8.15 15.80
CA VAL A 82 1.40 9.57 15.57
C VAL A 82 1.01 9.79 14.11
N SER A 83 0.59 11.01 13.76
CA SER A 83 0.28 11.30 12.37
C SER A 83 1.52 11.12 11.48
N THR A 84 1.33 10.67 10.24
CA THR A 84 2.44 10.50 9.29
C THR A 84 3.19 11.81 9.05
N ILE A 85 2.50 12.96 9.12
CA ILE A 85 3.15 14.27 9.02
C ILE A 85 4.01 14.57 10.25
N ASP A 86 3.56 14.27 11.47
CA ASP A 86 4.37 14.48 12.68
C ASP A 86 5.60 13.56 12.67
N LYS A 87 5.43 12.27 12.34
CA LYS A 87 6.55 11.33 12.23
C LYS A 87 7.56 11.79 11.18
N PHE A 88 7.08 12.27 10.04
CA PHE A 88 7.92 12.86 8.99
C PHE A 88 8.69 14.07 9.55
N LEU A 89 8.01 15.08 10.10
CA LEU A 89 8.65 16.29 10.61
C LEU A 89 9.67 16.00 11.73
N ASN A 90 9.35 15.11 12.67
CA ASN A 90 10.25 14.73 13.76
C ASN A 90 11.56 14.12 13.26
N ARG A 91 11.49 13.29 12.21
CA ARG A 91 12.67 12.72 11.56
C ARG A 91 13.50 13.80 10.85
N PHE A 92 12.86 14.70 10.12
CA PHE A 92 13.59 15.73 9.34
C PHE A 92 14.19 16.83 10.22
N HIS A 93 13.64 17.10 11.40
CA HIS A 93 14.16 18.08 12.34
C HIS A 93 15.07 17.49 13.44
N TYR A 94 15.40 16.19 13.38
CA TYR A 94 16.25 15.50 14.38
C TYR A 94 15.74 15.60 15.84
N ILE A 95 14.42 15.76 16.03
CA ILE A 95 13.80 15.86 17.37
C ILE A 95 13.28 14.49 17.84
N GLY A 96 13.25 13.49 16.97
CA GLY A 96 12.86 12.12 17.31
C GLY A 96 13.49 11.07 16.39
N ASP A 97 13.24 9.79 16.68
CA ASP A 97 13.66 8.71 15.80
C ASP A 97 12.69 8.53 14.61
N GLY A 98 13.23 8.00 13.52
CA GLY A 98 12.44 7.61 12.34
C GLY A 98 11.99 6.15 12.40
N HIS A 99 12.05 5.50 13.56
CA HIS A 99 11.74 4.08 13.70
C HIS A 99 10.23 3.86 13.73
N VAL A 100 9.80 2.76 13.14
CA VAL A 100 8.39 2.35 13.18
C VAL A 100 8.19 1.49 14.41
N GLU A 101 7.13 1.77 15.17
CA GLU A 101 6.87 1.11 16.45
C GLU A 101 6.33 -0.30 16.24
N ASN A 102 5.57 -0.52 15.14
CA ASN A 102 4.93 -1.78 14.86
C ASN A 102 4.99 -2.15 13.38
N ILE A 103 4.98 -3.46 13.14
CA ILE A 103 4.66 -4.04 11.83
C ILE A 103 3.31 -4.73 11.98
N LEU A 104 2.34 -4.33 11.18
CA LEU A 104 1.08 -5.06 11.05
C LEU A 104 1.23 -6.17 10.03
N ILE A 105 0.63 -7.32 10.33
CA ILE A 105 0.40 -8.41 9.40
C ILE A 105 -1.11 -8.52 9.23
N ASN A 106 -1.60 -8.32 8.00
CA ASN A 106 -3.03 -8.28 7.67
C ASN A 106 -3.83 -7.35 8.61
N GLY A 107 -3.26 -6.15 8.85
CA GLY A 107 -3.88 -5.10 9.67
C GLY A 107 -3.81 -5.34 11.18
N LYS A 108 -3.07 -6.34 11.65
CA LYS A 108 -2.97 -6.68 13.09
C LYS A 108 -1.51 -6.70 13.55
N ALA A 109 -1.29 -6.16 14.74
CA ALA A 109 -0.03 -6.29 15.48
C ALA A 109 -0.31 -6.37 16.98
N ARG A 110 0.72 -6.76 17.74
CA ARG A 110 0.74 -6.58 19.19
C ARG A 110 1.65 -5.41 19.53
N ILE A 111 1.18 -4.54 20.41
CA ILE A 111 2.03 -3.55 21.06
C ILE A 111 2.59 -4.25 22.30
N PHE A 112 3.91 -4.36 22.37
CA PHE A 112 4.57 -4.75 23.61
C PHE A 112 4.89 -3.44 24.34
N GLU A 113 4.06 -3.08 25.31
CA GLU A 113 4.52 -2.14 26.34
C GLU A 113 5.67 -2.84 27.07
N ALA A 114 6.88 -2.27 26.97
CA ALA A 114 7.96 -2.72 27.82
C ALA A 114 7.50 -2.53 29.27
N GLN A 115 7.32 -3.63 30.01
CA GLN A 115 7.12 -3.56 31.45
C GLN A 115 8.35 -2.88 32.03
N VAL A 116 8.18 -1.64 32.49
CA VAL A 116 9.15 -0.93 33.33
C VAL A 116 8.93 -1.36 34.77
#